data_AF-A0AAN9KC22-F1
#
_entry.id   AF-A0AAN9KC22-F1
#
_cell.length_a   1.000
_cell.length_b   1.000
_cell.length_c   1.000
_cell.angle_alpha   90.00
_cell.angle_beta   90.00
_cell.angle_gamma   90.00
#
_symmetry.space_group_name_H-M   'P 1'
#
loop_
_entity.id
_entity.type
_entity.pdbx_description
1 polymer ?
#
loop_
_entity_poly.entity_id
_entity_poly.type
_entity_poly.pdbx_seq_one_letter_code
_entity_poly.pdbx_strand_id
1 'polypeptide(L)' 'MCIQKLVWQAIQKALALLCEGYSLKLGKGDSSFWYSDWSSMEKLVDKVHYVDIHDMQFSVAAVWNNGSCNLQKLGVPP' A
#
# COMPACT_ATOMS: atom_id res chain seq x y z
N MET A 1 -24.14 3.60 29.24
CA MET A 1 -22.80 3.43 28.66
C MET A 1 -22.63 2.12 27.86
N CYS A 2 -23.71 1.44 27.43
CA CYS A 2 -23.63 0.17 26.68
C CYS A 2 -23.87 0.30 25.17
N ILE A 3 -24.52 1.39 24.73
CA ILE A 3 -24.92 1.59 23.32
C ILE A 3 -23.69 1.86 22.43
N GLN A 4 -22.71 2.64 22.90
CA GLN A 4 -21.47 2.91 22.16
C GLN A 4 -20.68 1.64 21.81
N LYS A 5 -20.64 0.66 22.73
CA LYS A 5 -19.95 -0.62 22.51
C LYS A 5 -20.65 -1.46 21.45
N LEU A 6 -21.99 -1.45 21.44
CA LEU A 6 -22.79 -2.19 20.46
C LEU A 6 -22.62 -1.60 19.05
N VAL A 7 -22.65 -0.27 18.94
CA VAL A 7 -22.46 0.45 17.67
C VAL A 7 -21.06 0.18 17.11
N TRP A 8 -20.02 0.25 17.94
CA TRP A 8 -18.65 -0.06 17.51
C TRP A 8 -18.51 -1.50 16.98
N GLN A 9 -19.11 -2.48 17.66
CA GLN A 9 -19.08 -3.86 17.20
C GLN A 9 -19.84 -4.06 15.88
N ALA A 10 -20.95 -3.36 15.68
CA ALA A 10 -21.69 -3.39 14.41
C ALA A 10 -20.87 -2.79 13.27
N ILE A 11 -20.20 -1.65 13.51
CA ILE A 11 -19.30 -1.02 12.54
C ILE A 11 -18.14 -1.96 12.18
N GLN A 12 -17.50 -2.58 13.16
CA GLN A 12 -16.40 -3.52 12.92
C GLN A 12 -16.85 -4.74 12.10
N LYS A 13 -18.04 -5.29 12.39
CA LYS A 13 -18.61 -6.41 11.60
C LYS A 13 -18.97 -6.00 10.18
N ALA A 14 -19.59 -4.83 10.00
CA ALA A 14 -19.90 -4.29 8.69
C ALA A 14 -18.62 -4.01 7.90
N LEU A 15 -17.60 -3.45 8.54
CA LEU A 15 -16.29 -3.21 7.93
C LEU A 15 -15.62 -4.52 7.51
N ALA A 16 -15.64 -5.56 8.36
CA ALA A 16 -15.09 -6.86 8.01
C ALA A 16 -15.78 -7.49 6.78
N LEU A 17 -17.12 -7.44 6.73
CA LEU A 17 -17.91 -7.92 5.59
C LEU A 17 -17.72 -7.07 4.33
N LEU A 18 -17.62 -5.75 4.50
CA LEU A 18 -17.38 -4.81 3.40
C LEU A 18 -15.94 -4.89 2.91
N CYS A 19 -14.98 -5.32 3.71
CA CYS A 19 -13.60 -5.52 3.29
C CYS A 19 -13.34 -6.95 2.81
N GLU A 20 -14.25 -7.89 3.07
CA GLU A 20 -14.19 -9.24 2.54
C GLU A 20 -14.25 -9.20 1.01
N GLY A 21 -13.17 -9.64 0.36
CA GLY A 21 -13.01 -9.59 -1.09
C GLY A 21 -12.50 -8.26 -1.65
N TYR A 22 -12.29 -7.24 -0.80
CA TYR A 22 -11.60 -6.01 -1.21
C TYR A 22 -10.10 -6.19 -1.04
N SER A 23 -9.36 -6.01 -2.12
CA SER A 23 -7.91 -5.90 -2.09
C SER A 23 -7.49 -4.43 -2.15
N LEU A 24 -6.45 -4.07 -1.42
CA LEU A 24 -5.82 -2.76 -1.54
C LEU A 24 -5.32 -2.63 -2.99
N LYS A 25 -5.98 -1.75 -3.75
CA LYS A 25 -5.55 -1.33 -5.07
C LYS A 25 -4.73 -0.05 -4.90
N LEU A 26 -3.43 -0.21 -5.07
CA LEU A 26 -2.56 0.92 -5.36
C LEU A 26 -2.96 1.50 -6.72
N GLY A 27 -2.49 2.69 -7.05
CA GLY A 27 -2.79 3.36 -8.33
C GLY A 27 -2.42 2.55 -9.58
N LYS A 28 -2.20 3.21 -10.72
CA LYS A 28 -1.82 2.51 -11.96
C LYS A 28 -0.60 1.59 -11.72
N GLY A 29 -0.74 0.30 -12.04
CA GLY A 29 0.32 -0.68 -11.85
C GLY A 29 1.60 -0.37 -12.64
N ASP A 30 1.46 0.31 -13.78
CA ASP A 30 2.58 0.72 -14.64
C ASP A 30 3.26 2.02 -14.15
N SER A 31 2.70 2.69 -13.15
CA SER A 31 3.31 3.88 -12.55
C SER A 31 4.61 3.50 -11.82
N SER A 32 5.56 4.44 -11.75
CA SER A 32 6.80 4.23 -10.99
C SER A 32 6.51 4.05 -9.50
N PHE A 33 7.11 3.03 -8.89
CA PHE A 33 7.01 2.74 -7.47
C PHE A 33 7.59 3.87 -6.60
N TRP A 34 8.65 4.54 -7.06
CA TRP A 34 9.32 5.58 -6.26
C TRP A 34 8.84 6.99 -6.60
N TYR A 35 8.59 7.26 -7.89
CA TYR A 35 8.43 8.62 -8.40
C TYR A 35 6.98 9.01 -8.73
N SER A 36 6.03 8.07 -8.66
CA SER A 36 4.61 8.37 -8.84
C SER A 36 3.89 8.33 -7.49
N ASP A 37 2.91 9.21 -7.31
CA ASP A 37 1.99 9.13 -6.18
C ASP A 37 0.89 8.10 -6.50
N TRP A 38 1.18 6.84 -6.17
CA TRP A 38 0.22 5.74 -6.30
C TRP A 38 -0.48 5.39 -4.99
N SER A 39 -0.02 5.95 -3.87
CA SER A 39 -0.53 5.68 -2.52
C SER A 39 -1.50 6.76 -2.02
N SER A 40 -1.66 7.87 -2.77
CA SER A 40 -2.37 9.08 -2.34
C SER A 40 -1.77 9.71 -1.08
N MET A 41 -0.51 9.39 -0.76
CA MET A 41 0.23 9.85 0.42
C MET A 41 1.56 10.50 0.03
N GLU A 42 1.65 11.03 -1.20
CA GLU A 42 2.87 11.55 -1.83
C GLU A 42 3.79 10.46 -2.39
N LYS A 43 4.83 10.88 -3.11
CA LYS A 43 5.80 9.97 -3.73
C LYS A 43 6.70 9.36 -2.64
N LEU A 44 7.02 8.07 -2.76
CA LEU A 44 7.90 7.44 -1.78
C LEU A 44 9.31 8.02 -1.76
N VAL A 45 9.80 8.52 -2.91
CA VAL A 45 11.13 9.14 -2.98
C VAL A 45 11.28 10.31 -2.01
N ASP A 46 10.20 11.03 -1.69
CA ASP A 46 10.23 12.17 -0.77
C ASP A 46 10.33 11.73 0.71
N LYS A 47 10.14 10.44 0.99
CA LYS A 47 10.20 9.86 2.34
C LYS A 47 11.53 9.14 2.64
N VAL A 48 12.36 8.91 1.63
CA VAL A 48 13.64 8.18 1.76
C VAL A 48 14.81 9.06 1.34
N HIS A 49 15.96 8.89 1.99
CA HIS A 49 17.16 9.68 1.67
C HIS A 49 17.81 9.20 0.37
N TYR A 50 17.73 7.89 0.10
CA TYR A 50 18.35 7.25 -1.05
C TYR A 50 17.44 6.15 -1.57
N VAL A 51 17.47 5.98 -2.89
CA VAL A 51 16.85 4.87 -3.60
C VAL A 51 17.96 4.15 -4.35
N ASP A 52 18.00 2.82 -4.25
CA ASP A 52 18.95 2.03 -5.02
C ASP A 52 18.72 2.28 -6.52
N ILE A 53 19.79 2.52 -7.27
CA ILE A 53 19.73 2.84 -8.71
C ILE A 53 19.05 1.74 -9.53
N HIS A 54 19.12 0.49 -9.07
CA HIS A 54 18.48 -0.66 -9.73
C HIS A 54 16.96 -0.67 -9.46
N ASP A 55 16.53 -0.14 -8.32
CA ASP A 55 15.12 -0.11 -7.92
C ASP A 55 14.36 1.08 -8.51
N MET A 56 15.07 2.12 -8.97
CA MET A 56 14.47 3.35 -9.55
C MET A 56 13.48 3.05 -10.68
N GLN A 57 13.69 1.94 -11.41
CA GLN A 57 12.90 1.56 -12.58
C GLN A 57 11.71 0.67 -12.25
N PHE A 58 11.51 0.30 -10.98
CA PHE A 58 10.39 -0.54 -10.60
C PHE A 58 9.05 0.17 -10.75
N SER A 59 8.10 -0.55 -11.34
CA SER A 59 6.70 -0.17 -11.36
C SER A 59 5.97 -0.71 -10.14
N VAL A 60 4.82 -0.12 -9.83
CA VAL A 60 3.97 -0.58 -8.72
C VAL A 60 3.61 -2.05 -8.87
N ALA A 61 3.29 -2.51 -10.09
CA ALA A 61 2.97 -3.92 -10.35
C ALA A 61 4.16 -4.88 -10.19
N ALA A 62 5.40 -4.40 -10.32
CA ALA A 62 6.58 -5.23 -10.11
C ALA A 62 6.79 -5.59 -8.63
N VAL A 63 6.43 -4.66 -7.73
CA VAL A 63 6.64 -4.77 -6.27
C VAL A 63 5.37 -5.20 -5.54
N TRP A 64 4.20 -4.75 -5.98
CA TRP A 64 2.90 -5.06 -5.38
C TRP A 64 2.17 -6.15 -6.16
N ASN A 65 1.96 -7.30 -5.52
CA ASN A 65 1.22 -8.42 -6.12
C ASN A 65 0.30 -9.07 -5.10
N ASN A 66 -0.91 -9.41 -5.55
CA ASN A 66 -1.91 -10.13 -4.76
C ASN A 66 -2.18 -9.53 -3.36
N GLY A 67 -2.21 -8.20 -3.25
CA GLY A 67 -2.47 -7.51 -1.98
C GLY A 67 -1.28 -7.45 -1.01
N SER A 68 -0.08 -7.81 -1.45
CA SER A 68 1.14 -7.74 -0.64
C SER A 68 2.29 -7.06 -1.38
N CYS A 69 3.13 -6.34 -0.62
CA CYS A 69 4.33 -5.69 -1.11
C CYS A 69 5.52 -6.64 -0.96
N ASN A 70 6.12 -7.06 -2.07
CA ASN A 70 7.32 -7.88 -2.04
C ASN A 70 8.57 -6.99 -1.97
N LEU A 71 8.86 -6.51 -0.75
CA LEU A 71 10.02 -5.66 -0.47
C LEU A 71 11.36 -6.40 -0.61
N GLN A 72 11.37 -7.74 -0.66
CA GLN A 72 12.60 -8.51 -0.89
C GLN A 72 13.18 -8.30 -2.29
N LYS A 73 12.38 -7.74 -3.21
CA LYS A 73 12.85 -7.35 -4.54
C LYS A 73 13.62 -6.03 -4.53
N LEU A 74 13.41 -5.19 -3.51
CA LEU A 74 14.13 -3.93 -3.37
C LEU A 74 15.54 -4.21 -2.88
N GLY A 75 16.51 -3.58 -3.51
CA GLY A 75 17.87 -3.51 -3.00
C GLY A 75 17.87 -2.90 -1.60
N VAL A 76 18.62 -3.51 -0.69
CA VAL A 76 18.93 -2.86 0.59
C VAL A 76 20.04 -1.85 0.28
N PRO A 77 19.81 -0.54 0.42
CA PRO A 77 20.88 0.41 0.24
C PRO A 77 21.98 0.17 1.29
N PRO A 78 23.26 0.35 0.94
CA PRO A 78 24.40 0.17 1.85
C PRO A 78 24.37 1.10 3.06
#